data_AF-A0A3M1W8Y2-F1
#
_entry.id   AF-A0A3M1W8Y2-F1
#
_cell.length_a   1.000
_cell.length_b   1.000
_cell.length_c   1.000
_cell.angle_alpha   90.00
_cell.angle_beta   90.00
_cell.angle_gamma   90.00
#
_symmetry.space_group_name_H-M   'P 1'
#
loop_
_entity.id
_entity.type
_entity.pdbx_description
1 polymer ?
#
loop_
_entity_poly.entity_id
_entity_poly.type
_entity_poly.pdbx_seq_one_letter_code
_entity_poly.pdbx_strand_id
1 'polypeptide(L)'
;MIKLVKITGQSLYPIYREGDFVVVSKIPFLFGPVRPGDVIVFRHPIYGLMIKKVERCVPQTGDVYVVGMHGHSIDSRRFGAIRRDDIVGKVIWHLKKR
;
A
#
# COMPACT_ATOMS: atom_id res chain seq x y z
N MET A 1 13.93 -8.36 3.22
CA MET A 1 14.28 -7.44 2.11
C MET A 1 13.63 -6.08 2.34
N ILE A 2 14.44 -5.02 2.26
CA ILE A 2 14.02 -3.62 2.34
C ILE A 2 14.18 -3.01 0.94
N LYS A 3 13.23 -2.18 0.51
CA LYS A 3 13.23 -1.48 -0.79
C LYS A 3 12.93 -0.01 -0.62
N LEU A 4 13.55 0.84 -1.42
CA LEU A 4 13.19 2.23 -1.57
C LEU A 4 12.30 2.38 -2.80
N VAL A 5 11.11 2.98 -2.64
CA VAL A 5 10.14 3.18 -3.72
C VAL A 5 9.81 4.65 -3.83
N LYS A 6 9.89 5.20 -5.05
CA LYS A 6 9.47 6.57 -5.35
C LYS A 6 7.95 6.63 -5.48
N ILE A 7 7.33 7.63 -4.88
CA ILE A 7 5.89 7.89 -5.00
C ILE A 7 5.62 8.57 -6.34
N THR A 8 4.68 7.99 -7.07
CA THR A 8 4.16 8.53 -8.33
C THR A 8 2.65 8.63 -8.25
N GLY A 9 2.09 9.71 -8.80
CA GLY A 9 0.66 9.99 -8.73
C GLY A 9 0.19 10.46 -7.35
N GLN A 10 -1.13 10.59 -7.20
CA GLN A 10 -1.72 11.36 -6.10
C GLN A 10 -2.53 10.53 -5.10
N SER A 11 -2.58 9.19 -5.21
CA SER A 11 -3.56 8.35 -4.50
C SER A 11 -3.52 8.36 -2.98
N LEU A 12 -2.47 8.90 -2.37
CA LEU A 12 -2.39 9.11 -0.92
C LEU A 12 -2.00 10.56 -0.54
N TYR A 13 -2.20 11.53 -1.45
CA TYR A 13 -2.08 12.96 -1.14
C TYR A 13 -3.10 13.39 -0.07
N PRO A 14 -2.76 14.29 0.87
CA PRO A 14 -1.53 15.09 0.98
C PRO A 14 -0.38 14.44 1.73
N ILE A 15 -0.59 13.22 2.27
CA ILE A 15 0.37 12.56 3.15
C ILE A 15 1.58 12.05 2.34
N TYR A 16 1.33 11.34 1.24
CA TYR A 16 2.35 10.89 0.31
C TYR A 16 2.23 11.69 -0.98
N ARG A 17 3.26 12.47 -1.29
CA ARG A 17 3.27 13.38 -2.43
C ARG A 17 4.10 12.79 -3.55
N GLU A 18 3.74 13.15 -4.77
CA GLU A 18 4.53 12.79 -5.93
C GLU A 18 5.97 13.29 -5.79
N GLY A 19 6.94 12.40 -6.03
CA GLY A 19 8.36 12.68 -5.84
C GLY A 19 8.91 12.38 -4.44
N ASP A 20 8.05 12.08 -3.46
CA ASP A 20 8.49 11.51 -2.18
C ASP A 20 9.05 10.09 -2.38
N PHE A 21 9.72 9.57 -1.36
CA PHE A 21 10.15 8.18 -1.30
C PHE A 21 9.63 7.48 -0.05
N VAL A 22 9.41 6.17 -0.15
CA VAL A 22 9.04 5.32 0.98
C VAL A 22 9.98 4.15 1.10
N VAL A 23 10.31 3.80 2.34
CA VAL A 23 11.02 2.57 2.66
C VAL A 23 9.97 1.50 2.90
N VAL A 24 10.01 0.46 2.07
CA VAL A 24 9.11 -0.68 2.08
C VAL A 24 9.85 -1.89 2.59
N SER A 25 9.26 -2.61 3.53
CA SER A 25 9.85 -3.83 4.06
C SER A 25 8.88 -4.99 4.01
N LYS A 26 9.40 -6.17 3.64
CA LYS A 26 8.70 -7.45 3.86
C LYS A 26 8.83 -7.94 5.30
N ILE A 27 9.75 -7.36 6.09
CA ILE A 27 10.06 -7.80 7.45
C ILE A 27 8.88 -7.64 8.43
N PRO A 28 8.01 -6.60 8.34
CA PRO A 28 6.82 -6.53 9.17
C PRO A 28 5.92 -7.77 9.09
N PHE A 29 5.91 -8.54 7.99
CA PHE A 29 5.19 -9.82 7.91
C PHE A 29 5.73 -10.90 8.87
N LEU A 30 6.99 -10.80 9.31
CA LEU A 30 7.58 -11.68 10.33
C LEU A 30 7.25 -11.24 11.77
N PHE A 31 6.92 -9.96 11.99
CA PHE A 31 6.70 -9.37 13.33
C PHE A 31 5.24 -9.00 13.60
N GLY A 32 4.34 -9.14 12.62
CA GLY A 32 2.90 -9.01 12.81
C GLY A 32 2.11 -8.99 11.49
N PRO A 33 0.83 -9.40 11.49
CA PRO A 33 0.01 -9.36 10.28
C PRO A 33 -0.21 -7.91 9.81
N VAL A 34 -0.49 -7.74 8.51
CA VAL A 34 -1.00 -6.47 7.97
C VAL A 34 -2.30 -6.11 8.70
N ARG A 35 -2.45 -4.85 9.09
CA ARG A 35 -3.59 -4.36 9.88
C ARG A 35 -4.27 -3.17 9.21
N PRO A 36 -5.55 -2.92 9.53
CA PRO A 36 -6.20 -1.64 9.25
C PRO A 36 -5.31 -0.47 9.67
N GLY A 37 -5.17 0.53 8.79
CA GLY A 37 -4.32 1.70 9.02
C GLY A 37 -2.95 1.62 8.36
N ASP A 38 -2.45 0.41 8.08
CA ASP A 38 -1.15 0.23 7.43
C ASP A 38 -1.12 0.79 6.02
N VAL A 39 0.05 1.25 5.56
CA VAL A 39 0.27 1.57 4.15
C VAL A 39 1.13 0.49 3.55
N ILE A 40 0.66 -0.08 2.44
CA ILE A 40 1.33 -1.19 1.77
C ILE A 40 1.61 -0.86 0.31
N VAL A 41 2.64 -1.50 -0.22
CA VAL A 41 2.93 -1.55 -1.64
C VAL A 41 2.61 -2.95 -2.13
N PHE A 42 1.86 -3.07 -3.22
CA PHE A 42 1.43 -4.33 -3.82
C PHE A 42 1.49 -4.27 -5.35
N ARG A 43 1.48 -5.43 -6.00
CA ARG A 43 1.36 -5.53 -7.45
C ARG A 43 -0.08 -5.85 -7.82
N HIS A 44 -0.68 -5.04 -8.68
CA HIS A 44 -1.96 -5.31 -9.31
C HIS A 44 -1.74 -5.77 -10.75
N PRO A 45 -2.42 -6.81 -11.24
CA PRO A 45 -2.23 -7.32 -12.60
C PRO A 45 -2.48 -6.27 -13.69
N ILE A 46 -3.46 -5.39 -13.48
CA ILE A 46 -3.84 -4.35 -14.47
C ILE A 46 -3.10 -3.03 -14.25
N TYR A 47 -2.89 -2.61 -13.00
CA TYR A 47 -2.43 -1.26 -12.67
C TYR A 47 -0.94 -1.22 -12.27
N GLY A 48 -0.27 -2.37 -12.25
CA GLY A 48 1.14 -2.47 -11.89
C GLY A 48 1.37 -2.26 -10.39
N LEU A 49 2.49 -1.63 -10.04
CA LEU A 49 2.89 -1.41 -8.65
C LEU A 49 2.09 -0.24 -8.04
N MET A 50 1.42 -0.48 -6.92
CA MET A 50 0.55 0.51 -6.28
C MET A 50 0.88 0.67 -4.80
N ILE A 51 0.57 1.86 -4.26
CA ILE A 51 0.64 2.17 -2.82
C ILE A 51 -0.73 2.63 -2.32
N LYS A 52 -1.25 1.98 -1.26
CA LYS A 52 -2.56 2.29 -0.68
C LYS A 52 -2.56 2.07 0.83
N LYS A 53 -3.55 2.66 1.50
CA LYS A 53 -3.83 2.41 2.91
C LYS A 53 -4.77 1.21 3.04
N VAL A 54 -4.48 0.33 3.98
CA VAL A 54 -5.34 -0.79 4.34
C VAL A 54 -6.51 -0.25 5.16
N GLU A 55 -7.72 -0.48 4.67
CA GLU A 55 -8.94 -0.15 5.39
C GLU A 55 -9.34 -1.31 6.30
N ARG A 56 -9.35 -2.53 5.77
CA ARG A 56 -9.72 -3.74 6.50
C ARG A 56 -9.03 -4.98 5.95
N CYS A 57 -8.94 -5.99 6.79
CA CYS A 57 -8.49 -7.33 6.40
C CYS A 57 -9.71 -8.24 6.27
N VAL A 58 -9.73 -9.11 5.26
CA VAL A 58 -10.77 -10.12 5.07
C VAL A 58 -10.49 -11.27 6.06
N PRO A 59 -11.39 -11.57 7.02
CA PRO A 59 -11.10 -12.52 8.10
C PRO A 59 -10.72 -13.94 7.64
N GLN A 60 -11.36 -14.42 6.57
CA GLN A 60 -11.23 -15.80 6.10
C GLN A 60 -9.96 -16.04 5.28
N THR A 61 -9.64 -15.12 4.37
CA THR A 61 -8.49 -15.26 3.46
C THR A 61 -7.27 -14.49 3.92
N GLY A 62 -7.49 -13.46 4.74
CA GLY A 62 -6.45 -12.52 5.10
C GLY A 62 -6.12 -11.51 4.01
N ASP A 63 -6.81 -11.54 2.88
CA ASP A 63 -6.70 -10.54 1.82
C ASP A 63 -7.01 -9.15 2.35
N VAL A 64 -6.47 -8.12 1.72
CA VAL A 64 -6.53 -6.76 2.24
C VAL A 64 -7.36 -5.88 1.34
N TYR A 65 -8.34 -5.21 1.94
CA TYR A 65 -9.11 -4.18 1.26
C TYR A 65 -8.40 -2.84 1.46
N VAL A 66 -8.03 -2.20 0.36
CA VAL A 66 -7.21 -0.99 0.36
C VAL A 66 -7.93 0.19 -0.25
N VAL A 67 -7.66 1.37 0.26
CA VAL A 67 -8.29 2.63 -0.16
C VAL A 67 -7.23 3.72 -0.37
N GLY A 68 -7.50 4.62 -1.31
CA GLY A 68 -6.80 5.90 -1.39
C GLY A 68 -7.48 6.98 -0.55
N MET A 69 -6.89 8.17 -0.53
CA MET A 69 -7.38 9.29 0.29
C MET A 69 -8.46 10.15 -0.41
N HIS A 70 -8.75 9.89 -1.68
CA HIS A 70 -9.67 10.66 -2.53
C HIS A 70 -10.78 9.76 -3.08
N GLY A 71 -11.92 10.37 -3.41
CA GLY A 71 -13.03 9.68 -4.09
C GLY A 71 -12.67 9.12 -5.47
N HIS A 72 -11.71 9.74 -6.18
CA HIS A 72 -11.29 9.30 -7.52
C HIS A 72 -10.14 8.26 -7.52
N SER A 73 -9.69 7.81 -6.35
CA SER A 73 -8.62 6.82 -6.26
C SER A 73 -9.02 5.48 -6.88
N ILE A 74 -8.15 4.93 -7.74
CA ILE A 74 -8.25 3.54 -8.20
C ILE A 74 -7.80 2.62 -7.06
N ASP A 75 -8.74 1.96 -6.39
CA ASP A 75 -8.50 1.12 -5.22
C ASP A 75 -9.52 -0.02 -5.10
N SER A 76 -9.59 -0.69 -3.94
CA SER A 76 -10.42 -1.87 -3.74
C SER A 76 -11.92 -1.64 -3.93
N ARG A 77 -12.38 -0.38 -3.93
CA ARG A 77 -13.76 -0.02 -4.33
C ARG A 77 -14.06 -0.37 -5.78
N ARG A 78 -13.03 -0.43 -6.63
CA ARG A 78 -13.15 -0.79 -8.05
C ARG A 78 -12.68 -2.20 -8.36
N PHE A 79 -11.60 -2.67 -7.72
CA PHE A 79 -10.97 -3.95 -8.08
C PHE A 79 -11.04 -5.03 -6.99
N GLY A 80 -11.69 -4.77 -5.86
CA GLY A 80 -11.80 -5.74 -4.77
C GLY A 80 -10.54 -5.87 -3.89
N ALA A 81 -10.51 -6.91 -3.06
CA ALA A 81 -9.41 -7.12 -2.12
C ALA A 81 -8.13 -7.61 -2.83
N ILE A 82 -6.98 -7.29 -2.24
CA ILE A 82 -5.65 -7.70 -2.73
C ILE A 82 -5.20 -8.95 -2.01
N ARG A 83 -4.72 -9.95 -2.77
CA ARG A 83 -4.15 -11.16 -2.21
C ARG A 83 -2.90 -10.85 -1.41
N ARG A 84 -2.69 -11.56 -0.30
CA ARG A 84 -1.50 -11.38 0.53
C ARG A 84 -0.20 -11.55 -0.23
N ASP A 85 -0.17 -12.49 -1.18
CA ASP A 85 1.03 -12.81 -1.96
C ASP A 85 1.42 -11.70 -2.96
N ASP A 86 0.45 -10.86 -3.34
CA ASP A 86 0.69 -9.70 -4.20
C ASP A 86 1.31 -8.53 -3.44
N ILE A 87 1.36 -8.59 -2.10
CA ILE A 87 1.92 -7.53 -1.28
C ILE A 87 3.46 -7.57 -1.35
N VAL A 88 4.03 -6.49 -1.87
CA VAL A 88 5.47 -6.30 -1.96
C VAL A 88 6.06 -6.01 -0.59
N GLY A 89 5.35 -5.26 0.25
CA GLY A 89 5.75 -4.97 1.62
C GLY A 89 4.92 -3.86 2.27
N LYS A 90 5.16 -3.65 3.55
CA LYS A 90 4.59 -2.54 4.32
C LYS A 90 5.54 -1.34 4.29
N VAL A 91 4.98 -0.14 4.19
CA VAL A 91 5.73 1.11 4.35
C VAL A 91 6.09 1.26 5.82
N ILE A 92 7.39 1.37 6.10
CA ILE A 92 7.94 1.54 7.45
C ILE A 92 8.54 2.93 7.67
N TRP A 93 8.80 3.67 6.59
CA TRP A 93 9.31 5.04 6.66
C TRP A 93 8.91 5.84 5.42
N HIS A 94 8.68 7.14 5.61
CA HIS A 94 8.37 8.10 4.56
C HIS A 94 9.43 9.21 4.53
N LEU A 95 10.05 9.39 3.37
CA LEU A 95 11.05 10.41 3.08
C LEU A 95 10.40 11.47 2.19
N LYS A 96 10.15 12.63 2.77
CA LYS A 96 9.58 13.77 2.05
C LYS A 96 10.64 14.42 1.18
N LYS A 97 10.27 14.76 -0.06
CA LYS A 97 11.07 15.68 -0.87
C LYS A 97 11.13 17.03 -0.14
N ARG A 98 12.32 17.60 -0.01
CA ARG A 98 12.50 18.97 0.52
C ARG A 98 11.96 20.00 -0.46
#